data_AF-T0YRK2-F1
#
_entry.id   AF-T0YRK2-F1
#
_cell.length_a   1.000
_cell.length_b   1.000
_cell.length_c   1.000
_cell.angle_alpha   90.00
_cell.angle_beta   90.00
_cell.angle_gamma   90.00
#
_symmetry.space_group_name_H-M   'P 1'
#
loop_
_entity.id
_entity.type
_entity.pdbx_description
1 polymer ?
#
loop_
_entity_poly.entity_id
_entity_poly.type
_entity_poly.pdbx_seq_one_letter_code
_entity_poly.pdbx_strand_id
1 'polypeptide(L)'
;MAVSRLRKTPLGVRSRQGRVWRDLDSGIYQAYIHASIPRVICPDHGRIQVKTEWSEKGSRFTNRFEVHAIDVLSSTDVKKGSLILGISWDQAWHIMQKAVSRGLARKTSVPGRIGVDEKSYGKHHHYITIVYDLNNPAVDHIEFDRKKESLDLYYTKIGKDASANIEAISMDMWDPFIASTRTHVDDAKSKIVFDRFHI
;
A
#
# COMPACT_ATOMS: atom_id res chain seq x y z
N MET A 1 -25.04 -1.90 -41.32
CA MET A 1 -25.20 -1.71 -39.86
C MET A 1 -25.66 -3.02 -39.23
N ALA A 2 -24.76 -3.82 -38.68
CA ALA A 2 -25.11 -5.04 -37.96
C ALA A 2 -24.89 -4.80 -36.47
N VAL A 3 -25.97 -4.54 -35.74
CA VAL A 3 -25.96 -4.45 -34.28
C VAL A 3 -25.80 -5.88 -33.75
N SER A 4 -24.58 -6.24 -33.34
CA SER A 4 -24.34 -7.52 -32.67
C SER A 4 -25.07 -7.51 -31.32
N ARG A 5 -26.20 -8.21 -31.26
CA ARG A 5 -26.85 -8.53 -29.99
C ARG A 5 -25.94 -9.49 -29.23
N LEU A 6 -25.16 -8.97 -28.29
CA LEU A 6 -24.58 -9.76 -27.21
C LEU A 6 -25.73 -10.47 -26.50
N ARG A 7 -25.96 -11.75 -26.84
CA ARG A 7 -26.84 -12.62 -26.08
C ARG A 7 -26.23 -12.73 -24.68
N LYS A 8 -26.78 -12.01 -23.70
CA LYS A 8 -26.53 -12.28 -22.29
C LYS A 8 -27.10 -13.66 -21.99
N THR A 9 -26.28 -14.69 -22.11
CA THR A 9 -26.59 -16.02 -21.58
C THR A 9 -26.95 -15.84 -20.11
N PRO A 10 -28.11 -16.31 -19.64
CA PRO A 10 -28.51 -16.11 -18.25
C PRO A 10 -27.48 -16.84 -17.37
N LEU A 11 -26.80 -16.06 -16.53
CA LEU A 11 -25.89 -16.58 -15.52
C LEU A 11 -26.71 -17.43 -14.54
N GLY A 12 -26.58 -18.76 -14.64
CA GLY A 12 -27.28 -19.68 -13.74
C GLY A 12 -26.80 -19.49 -12.30
N VAL A 13 -27.70 -19.05 -11.42
CA VAL A 13 -27.45 -19.01 -9.97
C VAL A 13 -27.57 -20.43 -9.43
N ARG A 14 -26.46 -20.99 -8.90
CA ARG A 14 -26.45 -22.38 -8.45
C ARG A 14 -26.48 -22.53 -6.93
N SER A 15 -25.84 -21.63 -6.20
CA SER A 15 -25.80 -21.68 -4.73
C SER A 15 -25.60 -20.31 -4.11
N ARG A 16 -26.06 -20.17 -2.87
CA ARG A 16 -25.83 -19.00 -2.02
C ARG A 16 -24.92 -19.43 -0.88
N GLN A 17 -23.83 -18.71 -0.65
CA GLN A 17 -23.02 -18.91 0.56
C GLN A 17 -23.35 -17.79 1.54
N GLY A 18 -23.80 -18.17 2.74
CA GLY A 18 -23.96 -17.23 3.84
C GLY A 18 -22.62 -16.62 4.20
N ARG A 19 -22.54 -15.30 4.17
CA ARG A 19 -21.37 -14.54 4.59
C ARG A 19 -21.79 -13.50 5.63
N VAL A 20 -20.83 -13.23 6.51
CA VAL A 20 -20.96 -12.26 7.58
C VAL A 20 -19.84 -11.24 7.42
N TRP A 21 -20.17 -9.97 7.54
CA TRP A 21 -19.21 -8.88 7.56
C TRP A 21 -19.36 -8.07 8.83
N ARG A 22 -18.25 -7.80 9.49
CA ARG A 22 -18.20 -6.80 10.56
C ARG A 22 -18.36 -5.41 9.94
N ASP A 23 -19.29 -4.67 10.49
CA ASP A 23 -19.65 -3.32 10.06
C ASP A 23 -19.40 -2.29 11.18
N LEU A 24 -19.67 -1.01 10.95
CA LEU A 24 -19.61 0.04 11.98
C LEU A 24 -20.49 -0.30 13.19
N ASP A 25 -20.02 0.05 14.38
CA ASP A 25 -20.73 -0.18 15.64
C ASP A 25 -22.02 0.63 15.67
N SER A 26 -23.06 0.02 16.22
CA SER A 26 -24.31 0.70 16.55
C SER A 26 -24.29 1.02 18.04
N GLY A 27 -23.81 2.22 18.36
CA GLY A 27 -23.55 2.61 19.75
C GLY A 27 -22.47 1.71 20.37
N ILE A 28 -22.82 1.01 21.45
CA ILE A 28 -21.91 0.08 22.15
C ILE A 28 -21.91 -1.35 21.55
N TYR A 29 -22.72 -1.59 20.53
CA TYR A 29 -22.92 -2.93 19.96
C TYR A 29 -22.17 -3.10 18.65
N GLN A 30 -21.47 -4.23 18.53
CA GLN A 30 -20.87 -4.63 17.27
C GLN A 30 -21.96 -5.01 16.26
N ALA A 31 -21.96 -4.38 15.09
CA ALA A 31 -22.92 -4.67 14.04
C ALA A 31 -22.31 -5.59 12.96
N TYR A 32 -23.15 -6.47 12.43
CA TYR A 32 -22.77 -7.42 11.38
C TYR A 32 -23.81 -7.46 10.27
N ILE A 33 -23.34 -7.43 9.02
CA ILE A 33 -24.19 -7.67 7.85
C ILE A 33 -24.19 -9.17 7.57
N HIS A 34 -25.37 -9.77 7.51
CA HIS A 34 -25.55 -11.16 7.10
C HIS A 34 -26.20 -11.18 5.73
N ALA A 35 -25.50 -11.74 4.73
CA ALA A 35 -26.07 -11.86 3.39
C ALA A 35 -25.60 -13.14 2.69
N SER A 36 -26.52 -13.69 1.92
CA SER A 36 -26.33 -14.87 1.10
C SER A 36 -25.99 -14.45 -0.33
N ILE A 37 -24.69 -14.47 -0.67
CA ILE A 37 -24.23 -13.95 -1.97
C ILE A 37 -24.35 -15.04 -3.04
N PRO A 38 -24.98 -14.73 -4.19
CA PRO A 38 -25.10 -15.69 -5.28
C PRO A 38 -23.74 -16.02 -5.89
N ARG A 39 -23.55 -17.31 -6.19
CA ARG A 39 -22.49 -17.79 -7.07
C ARG A 39 -23.07 -18.12 -8.42
N VAL A 40 -22.46 -17.58 -9.46
CA VAL A 40 -22.86 -17.77 -10.86
C VAL A 40 -21.80 -18.55 -11.62
N ILE A 41 -22.23 -19.30 -12.63
CA ILE A 41 -21.32 -19.98 -13.56
C ILE A 41 -21.14 -19.07 -14.77
N CYS A 42 -19.95 -18.50 -14.88
CA CYS A 42 -19.50 -17.82 -16.09
C CYS A 42 -18.91 -18.87 -17.05
N PRO A 43 -19.33 -18.91 -18.33
CA PRO A 43 -18.74 -19.81 -19.32
C PRO A 43 -17.21 -19.67 -19.44
N ASP A 44 -16.69 -18.45 -19.31
CA ASP A 44 -15.25 -18.15 -19.49
C ASP A 44 -14.44 -18.30 -18.20
N HIS A 45 -15.04 -17.97 -17.05
CA HIS A 45 -14.33 -17.86 -15.76
C HIS A 45 -14.73 -18.93 -14.74
N GLY A 46 -15.61 -19.87 -15.11
CA GLY A 46 -16.14 -20.88 -14.22
C GLY A 46 -17.01 -20.31 -13.09
N ARG A 47 -16.87 -20.83 -11.88
CA ARG A 47 -17.69 -20.43 -10.72
C ARG A 47 -17.16 -19.13 -10.11
N ILE A 48 -17.92 -18.05 -10.27
CA ILE A 48 -17.61 -16.75 -9.68
C ILE A 48 -18.65 -16.34 -8.65
N GLN A 49 -18.21 -15.72 -7.57
CA GLN A 49 -19.09 -15.08 -6.59
C GLN A 49 -19.35 -13.64 -7.02
N VAL A 50 -20.63 -13.22 -7.00
CA VAL A 50 -21.00 -11.86 -7.35
C VAL A 50 -20.36 -10.87 -6.37
N LYS A 51 -19.81 -9.77 -6.90
CA LYS A 51 -19.23 -8.70 -6.09
C LYS A 51 -20.34 -7.97 -5.33
N THR A 52 -20.11 -7.75 -4.04
CA THR A 52 -20.96 -6.90 -3.19
C THR A 52 -20.52 -5.45 -3.28
N GLU A 53 -21.45 -4.51 -3.20
CA GLU A 53 -21.14 -3.07 -3.21
C GLU A 53 -20.48 -2.61 -1.92
N TRP A 54 -20.81 -3.25 -0.79
CA TRP A 54 -20.37 -2.85 0.55
C TRP A 54 -19.10 -3.55 1.05
N SER A 55 -18.48 -4.45 0.28
CA SER A 55 -17.27 -5.17 0.69
C SER A 55 -16.42 -5.56 -0.50
N GLU A 56 -15.12 -5.46 -0.33
CA GLU A 56 -14.15 -6.05 -1.25
C GLU A 56 -14.21 -7.59 -1.24
N LYS A 57 -13.73 -8.21 -2.32
CA LYS A 57 -13.68 -9.67 -2.48
C LYS A 57 -12.82 -10.27 -1.36
N GLY A 58 -13.35 -11.29 -0.68
CA GLY A 58 -12.65 -11.98 0.41
C GLY A 58 -12.60 -11.25 1.75
N SER A 59 -12.96 -9.96 1.83
CA SER A 59 -12.96 -9.23 3.11
C SER A 59 -14.05 -9.75 4.05
N ARG A 60 -13.77 -9.72 5.35
CA ARG A 60 -14.74 -9.96 6.43
C ARG A 60 -15.29 -8.64 7.01
N PHE A 61 -14.91 -7.52 6.41
CA PHE A 61 -15.30 -6.17 6.84
C PHE A 61 -16.06 -5.46 5.72
N THR A 62 -16.96 -4.57 6.11
CA THR A 62 -17.55 -3.64 5.14
C THR A 62 -16.53 -2.58 4.75
N ASN A 63 -16.72 -1.96 3.57
CA ASN A 63 -15.86 -0.88 3.09
C ASN A 63 -15.88 0.30 4.07
N ARG A 64 -17.06 0.63 4.63
CA ARG A 64 -17.20 1.71 5.62
C ARG A 64 -16.49 1.39 6.95
N PHE A 65 -16.50 0.13 7.38
CA PHE A 65 -15.71 -0.30 8.52
C PHE A 65 -14.21 -0.19 8.24
N GLU A 66 -13.74 -0.66 7.07
CA GLU A 66 -12.31 -0.54 6.72
C GLU A 66 -11.85 0.92 6.67
N VAL A 67 -12.68 1.85 6.17
CA VAL A 67 -12.37 3.29 6.18
C VAL A 67 -12.22 3.80 7.62
N HIS A 68 -13.21 3.55 8.48
CA HIS A 68 -13.13 3.95 9.88
C HIS A 68 -11.93 3.31 10.61
N ALA A 69 -11.65 2.04 10.33
CA ALA A 69 -10.50 1.33 10.88
C ALA A 69 -9.17 1.98 10.47
N ILE A 70 -9.04 2.43 9.21
CA ILE A 70 -7.85 3.14 8.74
C ILE A 70 -7.69 4.46 9.52
N ASP A 71 -8.75 5.25 9.68
CA ASP A 71 -8.69 6.53 10.41
C ASP A 71 -8.22 6.34 11.86
N VAL A 72 -8.75 5.33 12.54
CA VAL A 72 -8.34 4.97 13.91
C VAL A 72 -6.90 4.49 13.94
N LEU A 73 -6.50 3.58 13.04
CA LEU A 73 -5.15 3.00 13.01
C LEU A 73 -4.08 4.02 12.59
N SER A 74 -4.43 5.03 11.79
CA SER A 74 -3.52 6.14 11.46
C SER A 74 -3.32 7.13 12.62
N SER A 75 -4.22 7.12 13.61
CA SER A 75 -4.20 8.05 14.74
C SER A 75 -3.77 7.39 16.06
N THR A 76 -3.45 6.09 16.05
CA THR A 76 -3.18 5.30 17.26
C THR A 76 -2.06 4.29 17.04
N ASP A 77 -1.53 3.73 18.13
CA ASP A 77 -0.78 2.47 18.06
C ASP A 77 -1.70 1.34 17.59
N VAL A 78 -1.19 0.44 16.74
CA VAL A 78 -1.96 -0.66 16.13
C VAL A 78 -2.66 -1.54 17.18
N LYS A 79 -1.99 -1.82 18.31
CA LYS A 79 -2.59 -2.64 19.37
C LYS A 79 -3.72 -1.91 20.09
N LYS A 80 -3.55 -0.61 20.41
CA LYS A 80 -4.64 0.20 20.97
C LYS A 80 -5.78 0.40 19.98
N GLY A 81 -5.47 0.66 18.71
CA GLY A 81 -6.45 0.79 17.64
C GLY A 81 -7.26 -0.49 17.44
N SER A 82 -6.63 -1.66 17.49
CA SER A 82 -7.35 -2.94 17.38
C SER A 82 -8.32 -3.16 18.55
N LEU A 83 -7.97 -2.71 19.76
CA LEU A 83 -8.87 -2.75 20.92
C LEU A 83 -10.07 -1.82 20.74
N ILE A 84 -9.85 -0.59 20.28
CA ILE A 84 -10.93 0.38 19.99
C ILE A 84 -11.89 -0.18 18.94
N LEU A 85 -11.35 -0.78 17.87
CA LEU A 85 -12.13 -1.32 16.76
C LEU A 85 -12.78 -2.68 17.06
N GLY A 86 -12.39 -3.33 18.15
CA GLY A 86 -12.85 -4.68 18.50
C GLY A 86 -12.45 -5.73 17.47
N ILE A 87 -11.24 -5.63 16.90
CA ILE A 87 -10.68 -6.58 15.92
C ILE A 87 -9.36 -7.17 16.41
N SER A 88 -8.92 -8.28 15.82
CA SER A 88 -7.62 -8.83 16.13
C SER A 88 -6.49 -7.96 15.57
N TRP A 89 -5.31 -8.10 16.16
CA TRP A 89 -4.11 -7.41 15.69
C TRP A 89 -3.77 -7.75 14.23
N ASP A 90 -3.89 -9.03 13.83
CA ASP A 90 -3.67 -9.47 12.45
C ASP A 90 -4.68 -8.85 11.48
N GLN A 91 -5.94 -8.71 11.91
CA GLN A 91 -6.98 -8.06 11.10
C GLN A 91 -6.66 -6.58 10.88
N ALA A 92 -6.21 -5.87 11.91
CA ALA A 92 -5.78 -4.48 11.80
C ALA A 92 -4.62 -4.35 10.79
N TRP A 93 -3.60 -5.21 10.91
CA TRP A 93 -2.47 -5.24 9.96
C TRP A 93 -2.89 -5.55 8.53
N HIS A 94 -3.83 -6.47 8.35
CA HIS A 94 -4.35 -6.79 7.03
C HIS A 94 -5.10 -5.60 6.40
N ILE A 95 -5.91 -4.88 7.19
CA ILE A 95 -6.60 -3.66 6.74
C ILE A 95 -5.59 -2.60 6.29
N MET A 96 -4.56 -2.34 7.10
CA MET A 96 -3.50 -1.38 6.76
C MET A 96 -2.75 -1.80 5.49
N GLN A 97 -2.34 -3.07 5.37
CA GLN A 97 -1.65 -3.57 4.17
C GLN A 97 -2.47 -3.34 2.91
N LYS A 98 -3.77 -3.67 2.94
CA LYS A 98 -4.67 -3.39 1.81
C LYS A 98 -4.77 -1.90 1.51
N ALA A 99 -4.85 -1.05 2.54
CA ALA A 99 -4.87 0.40 2.36
C ALA A 99 -3.59 0.91 1.67
N VAL A 100 -2.43 0.44 2.11
CA VAL A 100 -1.12 0.74 1.50
C VAL A 100 -1.06 0.25 0.06
N SER A 101 -1.46 -1.00 -0.23
CA SER A 101 -1.49 -1.51 -1.61
C SER A 101 -2.38 -0.68 -2.52
N ARG A 102 -3.55 -0.23 -2.03
CA ARG A 102 -4.43 0.69 -2.78
C ARG A 102 -3.78 2.05 -3.00
N GLY A 103 -3.05 2.57 -2.02
CA GLY A 103 -2.30 3.82 -2.13
C GLY A 103 -1.18 3.72 -3.17
N LEU A 104 -0.37 2.67 -3.10
CA LEU A 104 0.72 2.41 -4.06
C LEU A 104 0.19 2.24 -5.49
N ALA A 105 -0.94 1.55 -5.68
CA ALA A 105 -1.54 1.38 -7.00
C ALA A 105 -2.09 2.69 -7.61
N ARG A 106 -2.44 3.69 -6.80
CA ARG A 106 -2.87 5.01 -7.26
C ARG A 106 -1.71 5.98 -7.50
N LYS A 107 -0.54 5.68 -6.98
CA LYS A 107 0.63 6.54 -7.09
C LYS A 107 1.17 6.48 -8.52
N THR A 108 1.22 7.63 -9.18
CA THR A 108 1.64 7.74 -10.59
C THR A 108 2.92 8.56 -10.78
N SER A 109 3.32 9.34 -9.78
CA SER A 109 4.46 10.26 -9.88
C SER A 109 5.62 9.83 -8.99
N VAL A 110 6.82 10.13 -9.48
CA VAL A 110 8.07 10.07 -8.72
C VAL A 110 8.38 11.49 -8.24
N PRO A 111 8.71 11.69 -6.96
CA PRO A 111 9.06 13.00 -6.42
C PRO A 111 10.37 13.53 -7.02
N GLY A 112 10.38 14.81 -7.39
CA GLY A 112 11.60 15.50 -7.85
C GLY A 112 12.59 15.80 -6.72
N ARG A 113 12.13 15.82 -5.47
CA ARG A 113 12.98 16.03 -4.28
C ARG A 113 12.78 14.88 -3.31
N ILE A 114 13.84 14.14 -3.06
CA ILE A 114 13.77 12.92 -2.24
C ILE A 114 14.69 12.99 -1.03
N GLY A 115 14.26 12.37 0.06
CA GLY A 115 15.10 12.04 1.19
C GLY A 115 15.45 10.56 1.15
N VAL A 116 16.68 10.21 1.50
CA VAL A 116 17.15 8.85 1.71
C VAL A 116 17.66 8.75 3.14
N ASP A 117 17.08 7.82 3.89
CA ASP A 117 17.41 7.59 5.30
C ASP A 117 17.51 6.09 5.58
N GLU A 118 18.10 5.74 6.71
CA GLU A 118 18.12 4.38 7.23
C GLU A 118 17.39 4.27 8.56
N LYS A 119 16.72 3.14 8.76
CA LYS A 119 16.12 2.81 10.05
C LYS A 119 16.61 1.47 10.54
N SER A 120 17.27 1.47 11.69
CA SER A 120 17.61 0.22 12.37
C SER A 120 16.34 -0.43 12.92
N TYR A 121 16.30 -1.76 12.88
CA TYR A 121 15.17 -2.52 13.42
C TYR A 121 15.64 -3.79 14.14
N GLY A 122 14.87 -4.21 15.14
CA GLY A 122 15.20 -5.37 15.94
C GLY A 122 16.48 -5.18 16.77
N LYS A 123 17.10 -6.29 17.14
CA LYS A 123 18.43 -6.31 17.77
C LYS A 123 19.48 -6.54 16.69
N HIS A 124 20.68 -5.99 16.88
CA HIS A 124 21.83 -6.10 15.96
C HIS A 124 21.75 -5.18 14.73
N HIS A 125 22.63 -5.41 13.75
CA HIS A 125 22.87 -4.56 12.59
C HIS A 125 21.90 -4.85 11.44
N HIS A 126 20.59 -4.73 11.70
CA HIS A 126 19.56 -4.81 10.68
C HIS A 126 19.00 -3.42 10.37
N TYR A 127 18.95 -3.08 9.09
CA TYR A 127 18.56 -1.75 8.63
C TYR A 127 17.56 -1.85 7.48
N ILE A 128 16.76 -0.81 7.35
CA ILE A 128 15.84 -0.58 6.25
C ILE A 128 16.22 0.74 5.61
N THR A 129 16.42 0.73 4.29
CA THR A 129 16.54 1.95 3.48
C THR A 129 15.16 2.53 3.24
N ILE A 130 14.98 3.81 3.51
CA ILE A 130 13.73 4.55 3.31
C ILE A 130 14.01 5.67 2.31
N VAL A 131 13.28 5.68 1.21
CA VAL A 131 13.22 6.82 0.29
C VAL A 131 11.87 7.49 0.45
N TYR A 132 11.83 8.80 0.60
CA TYR A 132 10.61 9.56 0.84
C TYR A 132 10.58 10.87 0.06
N ASP A 133 9.39 11.39 -0.19
CA ASP A 133 9.19 12.70 -0.82
C ASP A 133 9.50 13.80 0.21
N LEU A 134 10.31 14.80 -0.18
CA LEU A 134 10.63 15.94 0.70
C LEU A 134 9.54 17.00 0.72
N ASN A 135 8.68 17.05 -0.31
CA ASN A 135 7.61 18.03 -0.42
C ASN A 135 6.31 17.51 0.21
N ASN A 136 6.08 16.19 0.15
CA ASN A 136 4.92 15.54 0.76
C ASN A 136 5.38 14.49 1.76
N PRO A 137 4.77 14.38 2.96
CA PRO A 137 5.16 13.43 3.99
C PRO A 137 4.72 11.99 3.61
N ALA A 138 5.30 11.44 2.55
CA ALA A 138 4.97 10.13 2.01
C ALA A 138 6.25 9.35 1.72
N VAL A 139 6.29 8.12 2.24
CA VAL A 139 7.35 7.16 1.91
C VAL A 139 7.17 6.71 0.47
N ASP A 140 8.23 6.84 -0.32
CA ASP A 140 8.27 6.45 -1.72
C ASP A 140 8.62 4.97 -1.87
N HIS A 141 9.65 4.56 -1.15
CA HIS A 141 10.22 3.24 -1.26
C HIS A 141 10.81 2.79 0.07
N ILE A 142 10.75 1.48 0.29
CA ILE A 142 11.32 0.79 1.45
C ILE A 142 12.04 -0.42 0.89
N GLU A 143 13.29 -0.61 1.31
CA GLU A 143 14.07 -1.78 0.97
C GLU A 143 14.86 -2.29 2.18
N PHE A 144 15.06 -3.60 2.26
CA PHE A 144 15.88 -4.18 3.31
C PHE A 144 17.37 -3.94 3.06
N ASP A 145 18.13 -4.00 4.16
CA ASP A 145 19.51 -3.56 4.22
C ASP A 145 19.64 -2.08 3.91
N ARG A 146 20.89 -1.62 4.03
CA ARG A 146 21.27 -0.25 3.80
C ARG A 146 22.22 -0.13 2.58
N LYS A 147 22.54 -1.24 1.90
CA LYS A 147 23.65 -1.29 0.94
C LYS A 147 23.36 -0.46 -0.34
N LYS A 148 24.38 -0.31 -1.18
CA LYS A 148 24.27 0.35 -2.49
C LYS A 148 23.13 -0.29 -3.30
N GLU A 149 23.06 -1.62 -3.27
CA GLU A 149 22.05 -2.40 -3.99
C GLU A 149 20.62 -2.09 -3.52
N SER A 150 20.42 -1.77 -2.23
CA SER A 150 19.12 -1.40 -1.68
C SER A 150 18.60 -0.11 -2.33
N LEU A 151 19.47 0.88 -2.55
CA LEU A 151 19.09 2.13 -3.22
C LEU A 151 19.10 2.01 -4.76
N ASP A 152 19.93 1.14 -5.33
CA ASP A 152 19.92 0.84 -6.77
C ASP A 152 18.55 0.29 -7.22
N LEU A 153 17.89 -0.51 -6.37
CA LEU A 153 16.55 -1.03 -6.63
C LEU A 153 15.51 0.07 -6.76
N TYR A 154 15.60 1.13 -5.94
CA TYR A 154 14.74 2.31 -6.06
C TYR A 154 14.93 2.99 -7.42
N TYR A 155 16.17 3.33 -7.78
CA TYR A 155 16.47 4.01 -9.04
C TYR A 155 16.08 3.17 -10.26
N THR A 156 16.31 1.86 -10.20
CA THR A 156 15.90 0.91 -11.24
C THR A 156 14.37 0.88 -11.38
N LYS A 157 13.64 0.91 -10.26
CA LYS A 157 12.18 0.89 -10.24
C LYS A 157 11.57 2.15 -10.85
N ILE A 158 12.11 3.34 -10.56
CA ILE A 158 11.60 4.60 -11.12
C ILE A 158 12.05 4.83 -12.57
N GLY A 159 13.13 4.19 -13.00
CA GLY A 159 13.68 4.31 -14.34
C GLY A 159 14.51 5.57 -14.54
N LYS A 160 15.23 5.61 -15.67
CA LYS A 160 16.17 6.69 -16.00
C LYS A 160 15.48 8.04 -16.19
N ASP A 161 14.35 8.07 -16.88
CA ASP A 161 13.62 9.31 -17.15
C ASP A 161 13.16 9.99 -15.85
N ALA A 162 12.64 9.22 -14.89
CA ALA A 162 12.26 9.76 -13.59
C ALA A 162 13.49 10.15 -12.75
N SER A 163 14.57 9.36 -12.81
CA SER A 163 15.81 9.67 -12.09
C SER A 163 16.45 10.96 -12.59
N ALA A 164 16.36 11.26 -13.89
CA ALA A 164 16.83 12.50 -14.48
C ALA A 164 16.06 13.73 -13.98
N ASN A 165 14.76 13.56 -13.68
CA ASN A 165 13.89 14.60 -13.13
C ASN A 165 14.10 14.85 -11.63
N ILE A 166 15.00 14.11 -10.97
CA ILE A 166 15.36 14.39 -9.58
C ILE A 166 16.19 15.68 -9.54
N GLU A 167 15.71 16.65 -8.77
CA GLU A 167 16.29 17.97 -8.52
C GLU A 167 17.25 17.95 -7.32
N ALA A 168 16.90 17.20 -6.26
CA ALA A 168 17.67 17.14 -5.02
C ALA A 168 17.45 15.82 -4.28
N ILE A 169 18.52 15.34 -3.64
CA ILE A 169 18.52 14.16 -2.77
C ILE A 169 19.12 14.54 -1.42
N SER A 170 18.30 14.58 -0.37
CA SER A 170 18.78 14.70 1.01
C SER A 170 19.20 13.32 1.52
N MET A 171 20.43 13.16 2.00
CA MET A 171 20.92 11.87 2.52
C MET A 171 22.00 12.05 3.58
N ASP A 172 22.29 10.98 4.33
CA ASP A 172 23.48 10.87 5.17
C ASP A 172 24.77 10.76 4.32
N MET A 173 25.94 11.07 4.90
CA MET A 173 27.28 10.96 4.32
C MET A 173 27.75 9.52 4.13
N TRP A 174 26.83 8.60 3.93
CA TRP A 174 27.16 7.19 3.87
C TRP A 174 27.49 6.72 2.44
N ASP A 175 28.71 6.20 2.27
CA ASP A 175 29.30 5.87 0.98
C ASP A 175 28.40 5.03 0.03
N PRO A 176 27.67 4.00 0.50
CA PRO A 176 26.81 3.20 -0.38
C PRO A 176 25.68 4.00 -1.02
N PHE A 177 25.05 4.92 -0.29
CA PHE A 177 24.01 5.80 -0.84
C PHE A 177 24.60 6.78 -1.83
N ILE A 178 25.73 7.42 -1.48
CA ILE A 178 26.45 8.32 -2.39
C ILE A 178 26.85 7.60 -3.69
N ALA A 179 27.36 6.37 -3.57
CA ALA A 179 27.78 5.56 -4.71
C ALA A 179 26.59 5.17 -5.60
N SER A 180 25.45 4.78 -5.00
CA SER A 180 24.23 4.46 -5.75
C SER A 180 23.70 5.68 -6.49
N THR A 181 23.54 6.83 -5.81
CA THR A 181 23.05 8.06 -6.43
C THR A 181 23.97 8.54 -7.55
N ARG A 182 25.29 8.48 -7.39
CA ARG A 182 26.25 8.80 -8.47
C ARG A 182 26.17 7.86 -9.67
N THR A 183 25.71 6.63 -9.47
CA THR A 183 25.54 5.65 -10.55
C THR A 183 24.28 5.92 -11.38
N HIS A 184 23.21 6.39 -10.72
CA HIS A 184 21.86 6.41 -11.30
C HIS A 184 21.30 7.79 -11.61
N VAL A 185 21.87 8.86 -11.02
CA VAL A 185 21.38 10.23 -11.17
C VAL A 185 22.42 11.09 -11.86
N ASP A 186 22.03 11.71 -12.98
CA ASP A 186 22.86 12.66 -13.70
C ASP A 186 23.13 13.90 -12.83
N ASP A 187 24.38 14.37 -12.87
CA ASP A 187 24.88 15.47 -12.03
C ASP A 187 24.66 15.26 -10.52
N ALA A 188 24.65 14.01 -10.05
CA ALA A 188 24.42 13.65 -8.64
C ALA A 188 25.18 14.54 -7.63
N LYS A 189 26.43 14.94 -7.93
CA LYS A 189 27.23 15.78 -7.02
C LYS A 189 26.61 17.14 -6.71
N SER A 190 25.89 17.75 -7.65
CA SER A 190 25.21 19.03 -7.43
C SER A 190 23.83 18.87 -6.81
N LYS A 191 23.27 17.66 -6.86
CA LYS A 191 21.92 17.34 -6.37
C LYS A 191 21.92 16.70 -4.97
N ILE A 192 23.03 16.11 -4.54
CA ILE A 192 23.18 15.55 -3.19
C ILE A 192 23.30 16.70 -2.18
N VAL A 193 22.43 16.67 -1.17
CA VAL A 193 22.44 17.55 -0.02
C VAL A 193 22.64 16.68 1.21
N PHE A 194 23.71 16.91 1.96
CA PHE A 194 23.92 16.17 3.21
C PHE A 194 23.02 16.71 4.30
N ASP A 195 22.33 15.79 4.98
CA ASP A 195 21.46 16.14 6.09
C ASP A 195 22.28 16.69 7.27
N ARG A 196 21.88 17.87 7.78
CA ARG A 196 22.57 18.60 8.85
C ARG A 196 22.66 17.80 10.16
N PHE A 197 21.71 16.88 10.38
CA PHE A 197 21.72 16.05 11.59
C PHE A 197 22.80 14.97 11.61
N HIS A 198 23.47 14.75 10.48
CA HIS A 198 24.48 13.72 10.29
C HIS A 198 25.85 14.30 9.87
N ILE A 199 26.07 15.61 10.06
CA ILE A 199 27.36 16.30 9.84
C ILE A 199 28.25 16.26 11.08
#